data_AF-A0A1J3GA77-F1
#
_entry.id   AF-A0A1J3GA77-F1
#
_cell.length_a   1.000
_cell.length_b   1.000
_cell.length_c   1.000
_cell.angle_alpha   90.00
_cell.angle_beta   90.00
_cell.angle_gamma   90.00
#
_symmetry.space_group_name_H-M   'P 1'
#
loop_
_entity.id
_entity.type
_entity.pdbx_description
1 polymer ?
#
loop_
_entity_poly.entity_id
_entity_poly.type
_entity_poly.pdbx_seq_one_letter_code
_entity_poly.pdbx_strand_id
1 'polypeptide(L)'
;QTVVWVANRDSPVNDTSGLMKFSSRGDLCVYASANATEPLCSTNVSGSISEPTLVARLSDLGNLVLLDSVTGREFWESFDHPT
;
A
#
# COMPACT_ATOMS: atom_id res chain seq x y z
N GLN A 1 -13.36 11.15 -15.23
CA GLN A 1 -12.61 10.64 -14.06
C GLN A 1 -11.27 11.35 -14.02
N THR A 2 -10.86 11.83 -12.86
CA THR A 2 -9.54 12.46 -12.66
C THR A 2 -8.76 11.58 -11.69
N VAL A 3 -7.60 11.10 -12.11
CA VAL A 3 -6.71 10.26 -11.30
C VAL A 3 -5.61 11.15 -10.75
N VAL A 4 -5.45 11.16 -9.42
CA VAL A 4 -4.50 12.05 -8.72
C VAL A 4 -3.31 11.32 -8.09
N TRP A 5 -3.37 9.99 -8.00
CA TRP A 5 -2.30 9.15 -7.48
C TRP A 5 -2.39 7.72 -8.03
N VAL A 6 -1.27 7.08 -8.33
CA VAL A 6 -1.20 5.70 -8.85
C VAL A 6 -0.03 4.92 -8.23
N ALA A 7 -0.32 3.94 -7.37
CA ALA A 7 0.71 3.12 -6.71
C ALA A 7 1.63 2.37 -7.69
N ASN A 8 1.04 1.77 -8.74
CA ASN A 8 1.71 0.84 -9.64
C ASN A 8 1.82 1.41 -11.07
N ARG A 9 2.13 2.72 -11.19
CA ARG A 9 2.18 3.42 -12.49
C ARG A 9 3.08 2.72 -13.50
N ASP A 10 4.25 2.27 -13.07
CA ASP A 10 5.26 1.66 -13.94
C ASP A 10 5.03 0.15 -14.18
N SER A 11 4.19 -0.47 -13.34
CA SER A 11 3.93 -1.92 -13.32
C SER A 11 2.43 -2.18 -13.27
N PRO A 12 1.69 -2.02 -14.40
CA PRO A 12 0.25 -2.16 -14.42
C PRO A 12 -0.21 -3.62 -14.22
N VAL A 13 -1.41 -3.77 -13.67
CA VAL A 13 -2.15 -5.05 -13.72
C VAL A 13 -2.83 -5.11 -15.09
N ASN A 14 -2.55 -6.16 -15.86
CA ASN A 14 -3.02 -6.29 -17.24
C ASN A 14 -4.40 -6.96 -17.38
N ASP A 15 -4.99 -7.39 -16.26
CA ASP A 15 -6.29 -8.02 -16.18
C ASP A 15 -7.09 -7.52 -14.95
N THR A 16 -8.15 -8.22 -14.57
CA THR A 16 -8.97 -7.89 -13.39
C THR A 16 -8.63 -8.73 -12.15
N SER A 17 -7.50 -9.44 -12.16
CA SER A 17 -7.10 -10.39 -11.12
C SER A 17 -6.31 -9.75 -9.97
N GLY A 18 -5.99 -8.45 -10.10
CA GLY A 18 -5.13 -7.72 -9.17
C GLY A 18 -5.55 -7.84 -7.71
N LEU A 19 -4.55 -7.93 -6.83
CA LEU A 19 -4.75 -8.09 -5.39
C LEU A 19 -3.89 -7.09 -4.61
N MET A 20 -4.51 -6.37 -3.67
CA MET A 20 -3.80 -5.55 -2.69
C MET A 20 -3.88 -6.21 -1.31
N LYS A 21 -2.74 -6.38 -0.64
CA LYS A 21 -2.66 -6.96 0.72
C LYS A 21 -1.40 -6.54 1.45
N PHE A 22 -1.42 -6.67 2.77
CA PHE A 22 -0.21 -6.56 3.57
C PHE A 22 0.72 -7.75 3.37
N SER A 23 2.02 -7.49 3.30
CA SER A 23 3.07 -8.50 3.40
C SER A 23 3.27 -8.91 4.85
N SER A 24 3.99 -10.01 5.08
CA SER A 24 4.41 -10.42 6.44
C SER A 24 5.33 -9.42 7.14
N ARG A 25 5.90 -8.46 6.39
CA ARG A 25 6.74 -7.37 6.91
C ARG A 25 5.95 -6.09 7.19
N GLY A 26 4.65 -6.07 6.87
CA GLY A 26 3.78 -4.91 7.02
C GLY A 26 3.81 -3.91 5.86
N ASP A 27 4.46 -4.25 4.74
CA ASP A 27 4.32 -3.47 3.51
C ASP A 27 2.91 -3.63 2.93
N LEU A 28 2.31 -2.54 2.44
CA LEU A 28 1.13 -2.66 1.59
C LEU A 28 1.61 -2.92 0.15
N CYS A 29 1.24 -4.08 -0.39
CA CYS A 29 1.72 -4.57 -1.67
C CYS A 29 0.58 -4.73 -2.68
N VAL A 30 0.87 -4.44 -3.95
CA VAL A 30 -0.01 -4.74 -5.09
C VAL A 30 0.57 -5.92 -5.87
N TYR A 31 -0.25 -6.92 -6.15
CA TYR A 31 0.10 -8.13 -6.88
C TYR A 31 -0.71 -8.22 -8.18
N ALA A 32 -0.11 -8.80 -9.22
CA ALA A 32 -0.79 -9.01 -10.51
C ALA A 32 -1.98 -9.99 -10.39
N SER A 33 -1.89 -10.97 -9.48
CA SER A 33 -2.97 -11.91 -9.19
C SER A 33 -2.81 -12.51 -7.80
N ALA A 34 -3.83 -13.23 -7.32
CA ALA A 34 -3.75 -13.97 -6.05
C ALA A 34 -2.64 -15.03 -6.01
N ASN A 35 -2.24 -15.56 -7.17
CA ASN A 35 -1.18 -16.57 -7.31
C ASN A 35 0.21 -15.96 -7.51
N ALA A 36 0.31 -14.64 -7.70
CA ALA A 36 1.59 -13.98 -7.88
C ALA A 36 2.38 -13.97 -6.57
N THR A 37 3.66 -14.35 -6.65
CA THR A 37 4.57 -14.38 -5.51
C THR A 37 5.26 -13.03 -5.30
N GLU A 38 5.58 -12.35 -6.39
CA GLU A 38 6.25 -11.05 -6.37
C GLU A 38 5.24 -9.89 -6.53
N PRO A 39 5.37 -8.83 -5.72
CA PRO A 39 4.55 -7.64 -5.88
C PRO A 39 5.00 -6.80 -7.09
N LEU A 40 4.04 -6.14 -7.73
CA LEU A 40 4.28 -5.13 -8.78
C LEU A 40 4.81 -3.82 -8.20
N CYS A 41 4.34 -3.48 -6.99
CA CYS A 41 4.82 -2.36 -6.19
C CYS A 41 4.53 -2.60 -4.70
N SER A 42 5.27 -1.90 -3.84
CA SER A 42 5.13 -1.96 -2.38
C SER A 42 5.49 -0.60 -1.77
N THR A 43 4.96 -0.33 -0.58
CA THR A 43 5.28 0.88 0.20
C THR A 43 6.76 0.95 0.61
N ASN A 44 7.48 -0.18 0.63
CA ASN A 44 8.89 -0.28 1.01
C ASN A 44 9.16 0.37 2.37
N VAL A 45 8.38 -0.01 3.38
CA VAL A 45 8.57 0.47 4.74
C VAL A 45 9.94 0.04 5.27
N SER A 46 10.60 0.92 6.01
CA SER A 46 11.88 0.59 6.62
C SER A 46 11.70 -0.48 7.69
N GLY A 47 12.42 -1.58 7.56
CA GLY A 47 12.39 -2.68 8.52
C GLY A 47 11.17 -3.58 8.39
N SER A 48 10.58 -3.97 9.52
CA SER A 48 9.37 -4.78 9.59
C SER A 48 8.43 -4.16 10.60
N ILE A 49 7.16 -3.96 10.21
CA ILE A 49 6.11 -3.48 11.09
C ILE A 49 5.48 -4.70 11.76
N SER A 50 5.64 -4.82 13.07
CA SER A 50 5.11 -5.93 13.88
C SER A 50 3.86 -5.52 14.66
N GLU A 51 3.06 -4.61 14.10
CA GLU A 51 1.85 -4.11 14.74
C GLU A 51 0.64 -4.95 14.32
N PRO A 52 -0.03 -5.65 15.26
CA PRO A 52 -1.19 -6.49 14.94
C PRO A 52 -2.41 -5.66 14.53
N THR A 53 -2.40 -4.34 14.79
CA THR A 53 -3.48 -3.41 14.44
C THR A 53 -3.12 -2.45 13.31
N LEU A 54 -2.13 -2.83 12.49
CA LEU A 54 -1.76 -2.11 11.28
C LEU A 54 -2.93 -2.06 10.29
N VAL A 55 -3.23 -0.86 9.82
CA VAL A 55 -4.26 -0.60 8.82
C VAL A 55 -3.73 0.36 7.76
N ALA A 56 -4.33 0.30 6.57
CA ALA A 56 -4.18 1.32 5.54
C ALA A 56 -5.45 2.19 5.56
N ARG A 57 -5.29 3.49 5.79
CA ARG A 57 -6.39 4.45 5.91
C ARG A 57 -6.27 5.52 4.84
N LEU A 58 -7.30 5.69 4.03
CA LEU A 58 -7.44 6.85 3.15
C LEU A 58 -8.08 7.99 3.95
N SER A 59 -7.41 9.13 4.05
CA SER A 59 -7.92 10.32 4.72
C SER A 59 -8.87 11.11 3.81
N ASP A 60 -9.66 12.01 4.41
CA ASP A 60 -10.56 12.91 3.67
C ASP A 60 -9.82 13.89 2.75
N LEU A 61 -8.52 14.10 3.00
CA LEU A 61 -7.63 14.89 2.14
C LEU A 61 -7.04 14.08 0.99
N GLY A 62 -7.33 12.78 0.90
CA GLY A 62 -6.84 11.89 -0.13
C GLY A 62 -5.46 11.28 0.15
N ASN A 63 -4.92 11.42 1.36
CA ASN A 63 -3.67 10.77 1.75
C ASN A 63 -3.95 9.32 2.20
N LEU A 64 -3.32 8.34 1.55
CA LEU A 64 -3.29 6.95 2.01
C LEU A 64 -2.13 6.78 3.00
N VAL A 65 -2.45 6.39 4.23
CA VAL A 65 -1.48 6.26 5.34
C VAL A 65 -1.51 4.83 5.90
N LEU A 66 -0.32 4.25 6.12
CA LEU A 66 -0.17 3.02 6.89
C LEU A 66 0.09 3.39 8.34
N LEU A 67 -0.76 2.92 9.26
CA LEU A 67 -0.69 3.27 10.66
C LEU A 67 -1.21 2.16 11.57
N ASP A 68 -0.74 2.16 12.81
CA ASP A 68 -1.34 1.36 13.87
C ASP A 68 -2.63 2.04 14.36
N SER A 69 -3.76 1.34 14.24
CA SER A 69 -5.08 1.92 14.50
C SER A 69 -5.38 2.22 15.97
N VAL A 70 -4.58 1.67 16.90
CA VAL A 70 -4.75 1.87 18.35
C VAL A 70 -3.91 3.04 18.85
N THR A 71 -2.63 3.06 18.47
CA THR A 71 -1.65 4.07 18.90
C THR A 71 -1.64 5.30 18.00
N GLY A 72 -2.11 5.18 16.77
CA GLY A 72 -2.04 6.22 15.74
C GLY A 72 -0.64 6.41 15.17
N ARG A 73 0.32 5.53 15.50
CA ARG A 73 1.68 5.62 14.94
C ARG A 73 1.65 5.36 13.44
N GLU A 74 2.20 6.31 12.68
CA GLU A 74 2.28 6.25 11.23
C GLU A 74 3.62 5.66 10.77
N PHE A 75 3.59 4.90 9.67
CA PHE A 75 4.74 4.20 9.12
C PHE A 75 5.07 4.59 7.68
N TRP A 76 4.07 5.05 6.92
CA TRP A 76 4.20 5.43 5.52
C TRP A 76 3.00 6.27 5.08
N GLU A 77 3.21 7.20 4.15
CA GLU A 77 2.13 7.99 3.54
C GLU A 77 2.32 8.23 2.04
N SER A 78 1.21 8.31 1.31
CA SER A 78 1.23 8.48 -0.15
C SER A 78 1.70 9.84 -0.62
N PHE A 79 1.58 10.88 0.22
CA PHE A 79 1.98 12.23 -0.15
C PHE A 79 3.49 12.40 -0.28
N ASP A 80 4.27 11.54 0.38
CA ASP A 80 5.73 11.44 0.20
C ASP A 80 6.10 10.78 -1.15
N HIS A 81 5.14 10.19 -1.85
CA HIS A 81 5.32 9.45 -3.11
C HIS A 81 4.36 9.93 -4.20
N PRO A 82 4.47 11.19 -4.68
CA PRO A 82 3.56 11.75 -5.67
C PRO A 82 3.71 11.13 -7.07
N THR A 83 2.66 11.22 -7.88
CA THR A 83 2.65 10.77 -9.29
C THR A 83 2.16 11.86 -10.24
#